data_AF-A0A2V7F0K6-F1
#
_entry.id   AF-A0A2V7F0K6-F1
#
_cell.length_a   1.000
_cell.length_b   1.000
_cell.length_c   1.000
_cell.angle_alpha   90.00
_cell.angle_beta   90.00
_cell.angle_gamma   90.00
#
_symmetry.space_group_name_H-M   'P 1'
#
loop_
_entity.id
_entity.type
_entity.pdbx_description
1 polymer ?
#
loop_
_entity_poly.entity_id
_entity_poly.type
_entity_poly.pdbx_seq_one_letter_code
_entity_poly.pdbx_strand_id
1 'polypeptide(L)'
;MNTLRRIVALGLMCILFAPPLPAVGQDAGKPAFKSEELDQLVAPIALHPDALLAQIFMASTYPLEVVEAARFSKENAKLPPDQLNEALKQKTWDDSVKSLVTFPQVLTMMNDKLDWLQKLGDAVLSQQQ
;
A
#
# COMPACT_ATOMS: atom_id res chain seq x y z
N MET A 1 29.31 -73.01 38.33
CA MET A 1 30.48 -72.13 38.11
C MET A 1 29.98 -70.92 37.35
N ASN A 2 29.39 -69.98 38.05
CA ASN A 2 30.07 -68.87 38.70
C ASN A 2 30.44 -67.78 37.69
N THR A 3 29.95 -66.61 38.05
CA THR A 3 30.49 -65.27 37.83
C THR A 3 30.13 -64.54 36.53
N LEU A 4 29.33 -63.46 36.56
CA LEU A 4 29.40 -62.21 37.33
C LEU A 4 29.90 -61.07 36.42
N ARG A 5 28.92 -60.25 35.98
CA ARG A 5 28.94 -58.78 35.90
C ARG A 5 29.97 -58.07 35.01
N ARG A 6 29.44 -56.98 34.43
CA ARG A 6 30.12 -55.78 33.90
C ARG A 6 30.69 -56.04 32.50
N ILE A 7 30.15 -55.43 31.45
CA ILE A 7 30.39 -54.02 31.12
C ILE A 7 29.12 -53.36 30.55
N VAL A 8 28.59 -52.43 31.36
CA VAL A 8 28.07 -51.10 30.99
C VAL A 8 27.24 -51.00 29.70
N ALA A 9 25.91 -51.02 29.89
CA ALA A 9 24.98 -50.32 29.02
C ALA A 9 25.28 -48.82 29.05
N LEU A 10 26.08 -48.33 28.10
CA LEU A 10 26.28 -46.92 27.82
C LEU A 10 25.77 -46.68 26.39
N GLY A 11 24.51 -46.26 26.30
CA GLY A 11 23.87 -45.88 25.04
C GLY A 11 22.74 -44.89 25.29
N LEU A 12 22.83 -44.13 26.39
CA LEU A 12 22.06 -42.91 26.59
C LEU A 12 22.99 -41.75 26.19
N MET A 13 22.45 -40.78 25.46
CA MET A 13 23.00 -39.44 25.28
C MET A 13 24.03 -39.28 24.15
N CYS A 14 23.53 -39.00 22.95
CA CYS A 14 24.12 -38.05 21.99
C CYS A 14 23.04 -37.66 20.94
N ILE A 15 21.91 -37.08 21.38
CA ILE A 15 21.12 -36.20 20.50
C ILE A 15 21.85 -34.86 20.53
N LEU A 16 22.90 -34.76 19.71
CA LEU A 16 23.68 -33.56 19.50
C LEU A 16 22.83 -32.58 18.69
N PHE A 17 22.19 -31.66 19.41
CA PHE A 17 22.23 -30.22 19.13
C PHE A 17 22.35 -29.84 17.65
N ALA A 18 21.24 -29.85 16.91
CA ALA A 18 21.17 -29.16 15.63
C ALA A 18 21.07 -27.64 15.92
N PRO A 19 22.00 -26.79 15.41
CA PRO A 19 21.83 -25.36 15.52
C PRO A 19 20.58 -24.94 14.74
N PRO A 20 19.77 -24.00 15.26
CA PRO A 20 18.68 -23.43 14.48
C PRO A 20 19.30 -22.75 13.26
N LEU A 21 18.94 -23.22 12.07
CA LEU A 21 19.21 -22.48 10.85
C LEU A 21 18.59 -21.09 11.01
N PRO A 22 19.31 -19.99 10.72
CA PRO A 22 18.67 -18.71 10.61
C PRO A 22 17.64 -18.84 9.47
N ALA A 23 16.36 -18.81 9.83
CA ALA A 23 15.31 -18.53 8.89
C ALA A 23 15.61 -17.10 8.38
N VAL A 24 16.30 -17.00 7.25
CA VAL A 24 16.30 -15.79 6.44
C VAL A 24 14.86 -15.70 5.94
N GLY A 25 14.02 -15.07 6.74
CA GLY A 25 12.78 -14.49 6.26
C GLY A 25 13.21 -13.57 5.13
N GLN A 26 12.98 -14.00 3.90
CA GLN A 26 12.94 -13.08 2.78
C GLN A 26 11.72 -12.22 3.04
N ASP A 27 11.88 -11.15 3.82
CA ASP A 27 11.22 -9.89 3.51
C ASP A 27 11.74 -9.51 2.12
N ALA A 28 11.21 -10.19 1.10
CA ALA A 28 11.28 -9.74 -0.28
C ALA A 28 10.34 -8.54 -0.33
N GLY A 29 10.77 -7.42 0.29
CA GLY A 29 10.15 -6.12 0.11
C GLY A 29 9.97 -5.91 -1.38
N LYS A 30 8.80 -5.39 -1.78
CA LYS A 30 8.54 -5.04 -3.18
C LYS A 30 9.78 -4.27 -3.70
N PRO A 31 10.34 -4.64 -4.87
CA PRO A 31 11.48 -3.93 -5.43
C PRO A 31 11.17 -2.43 -5.46
N ALA A 32 12.08 -1.63 -4.90
CA ALA A 32 11.95 -0.18 -4.93
C ALA A 32 11.88 0.30 -6.39
N PHE A 33 10.99 1.24 -6.67
CA PHE A 33 10.84 1.85 -7.99
C PHE A 33 12.15 2.52 -8.42
N LYS A 34 12.56 2.34 -9.67
CA LYS A 34 13.72 3.04 -10.24
C LYS A 34 13.37 4.51 -10.52
N SER A 35 14.36 5.39 -10.58
CA SER A 35 14.15 6.82 -10.86
C SER A 35 13.38 7.02 -12.17
N GLU A 36 13.78 6.32 -13.23
CA GLU A 36 13.13 6.43 -14.55
C GLU A 36 11.68 5.92 -14.54
N GLU A 37 11.37 4.96 -13.66
CA GLU A 37 10.01 4.45 -13.49
C GLU A 37 9.14 5.46 -12.72
N LEU A 38 9.70 6.09 -11.68
CA LEU A 38 9.03 7.18 -10.96
C LEU A 38 8.75 8.36 -11.88
N ASP A 39 9.72 8.76 -12.71
CA ASP A 39 9.55 9.85 -13.69
C ASP A 39 8.40 9.56 -14.65
N GLN A 40 8.30 8.33 -15.16
CA GLN A 40 7.19 7.90 -16.01
C GLN A 40 5.86 7.85 -15.26
N LEU A 41 5.88 7.44 -14.00
CA LEU A 41 4.69 7.31 -13.17
C LEU A 41 4.07 8.68 -12.83
N VAL A 42 4.90 9.70 -12.57
CA VAL A 42 4.44 11.06 -12.24
C VAL A 42 4.23 11.94 -13.48
N ALA A 43 4.76 11.58 -14.65
CA ALA A 43 4.60 12.35 -15.89
C ALA A 43 3.16 12.78 -16.20
N PRO A 44 2.11 11.94 -16.03
CA PRO A 44 0.73 12.36 -16.31
C PRO A 44 0.21 13.50 -15.43
N ILE A 45 0.82 13.72 -14.26
CA ILE A 45 0.40 14.71 -13.28
C ILE A 45 1.43 15.84 -13.08
N ALA A 46 2.59 15.78 -13.74
CA ALA A 46 3.73 16.68 -13.50
C ALA A 46 3.46 18.18 -13.70
N LEU A 47 2.39 18.55 -14.41
CA LEU A 47 2.01 19.94 -14.65
C LEU A 47 0.97 20.48 -13.66
N HIS A 48 0.55 19.68 -12.68
CA HIS A 48 -0.37 20.12 -11.65
C HIS A 48 0.35 20.91 -10.55
N PRO A 49 -0.35 21.84 -9.87
CA PRO A 49 0.22 22.55 -8.72
C PRO A 49 0.62 21.60 -7.59
N ASP A 50 1.70 21.91 -6.86
CA ASP A 50 2.24 21.08 -5.77
C ASP A 50 1.18 20.70 -4.72
N ALA A 51 0.29 21.63 -4.37
CA ALA A 51 -0.78 21.36 -3.42
C ALA A 51 -1.75 20.28 -3.92
N LEU A 52 -2.05 20.25 -5.22
CA LEU A 52 -2.88 19.19 -5.82
C LEU A 52 -2.10 17.88 -5.93
N LEU A 53 -0.81 17.93 -6.28
CA LEU A 53 0.06 16.76 -6.32
C LEU A 53 0.10 16.04 -4.97
N ALA A 54 0.23 16.78 -3.86
CA ALA A 54 0.19 16.22 -2.52
C ALA A 54 -1.11 15.45 -2.26
N GLN A 55 -2.26 15.98 -2.66
CA GLN A 55 -3.55 15.29 -2.53
C GLN A 55 -3.63 14.05 -3.42
N ILE A 56 -3.14 14.12 -4.66
CA ILE A 56 -3.11 12.98 -5.58
C ILE A 56 -2.24 11.85 -5.02
N PHE A 57 -1.04 12.16 -4.53
CA PHE A 57 -0.14 11.16 -3.96
C PHE A 57 -0.74 10.52 -2.71
N MET A 58 -1.29 11.30 -1.78
CA MET A 58 -1.93 10.75 -0.58
C MET A 58 -3.16 9.90 -0.94
N ALA A 59 -4.06 10.42 -1.79
CA ALA A 59 -5.26 9.71 -2.23
C ALA A 59 -4.95 8.43 -3.00
N SER A 60 -3.80 8.35 -3.68
CA SER A 60 -3.39 7.15 -4.43
C SER A 60 -3.18 5.92 -3.53
N THR A 61 -2.94 6.13 -2.23
CA THR A 61 -2.84 5.06 -1.24
C THR A 61 -4.22 4.50 -0.81
N TYR A 62 -5.31 5.10 -1.28
CA TYR A 62 -6.71 4.73 -1.00
C TYR A 62 -7.50 4.46 -2.30
N PRO A 63 -7.09 3.48 -3.14
CA PRO A 63 -7.65 3.30 -4.48
C PRO A 63 -9.16 3.01 -4.50
N LEU A 64 -9.67 2.28 -3.51
CA LEU A 64 -11.11 2.02 -3.39
C LEU A 64 -11.90 3.32 -3.15
N GLU A 65 -11.42 4.16 -2.24
CA GLU A 65 -12.07 5.44 -1.92
C GLU A 65 -12.05 6.39 -3.12
N VAL A 66 -10.97 6.40 -3.91
CA VAL A 66 -10.89 7.18 -5.15
C VAL A 66 -11.95 6.77 -6.16
N VAL A 67 -12.20 5.47 -6.33
CA VAL A 67 -13.26 4.96 -7.21
C VAL A 67 -14.65 5.35 -6.70
N GLU A 68 -14.88 5.24 -5.39
CA GLU A 68 -16.14 5.68 -4.78
C GLU A 68 -16.34 7.20 -4.91
N ALA A 69 -15.29 7.99 -4.70
CA ALA A 69 -15.29 9.44 -4.86
C ALA A 69 -15.55 9.86 -6.30
N ALA A 70 -15.01 9.15 -7.30
CA ALA A 70 -15.27 9.41 -8.71
C ALA A 70 -16.75 9.19 -9.08
N ARG A 71 -17.37 8.12 -8.54
CA ARG A 71 -18.82 7.89 -8.72
C ARG A 71 -19.65 8.95 -8.01
N PHE A 72 -19.31 9.23 -6.76
CA PHE A 72 -19.97 10.27 -5.96
C PHE A 72 -19.91 11.64 -6.65
N SER A 73 -18.75 12.04 -7.16
CA SER A 73 -18.55 13.31 -7.87
C SER A 73 -19.46 13.39 -9.11
N LYS A 74 -19.59 12.30 -9.88
CA LYS A 74 -20.48 12.23 -11.05
C LYS A 74 -21.97 12.31 -10.66
N GLU A 75 -22.39 11.56 -9.65
CA GLU A 75 -23.78 11.53 -9.17
C GLU A 75 -24.22 12.87 -8.55
N ASN A 76 -23.27 13.59 -7.95
CA ASN A 76 -23.52 14.82 -7.19
C ASN A 76 -23.03 16.09 -7.90
N ALA A 77 -22.74 16.01 -9.20
CA ALA A 77 -22.18 17.13 -10.00
C ALA A 77 -23.05 18.40 -10.02
N LYS A 78 -24.33 18.30 -9.62
CA LYS A 78 -25.29 19.40 -9.57
C LYS A 78 -25.56 19.90 -8.15
N LEU A 79 -24.96 19.30 -7.12
CA LEU A 79 -25.16 19.74 -5.74
C LEU A 79 -24.50 21.11 -5.52
N PRO A 80 -25.15 22.01 -4.78
CA PRO A 80 -24.49 23.22 -4.27
C PRO A 80 -23.29 22.87 -3.38
N PRO A 81 -22.23 23.69 -3.35
CA PRO A 81 -21.02 23.42 -2.58
C PRO A 81 -21.26 23.07 -1.10
N ASP A 82 -22.18 23.77 -0.42
CA ASP A 82 -22.48 23.49 0.98
C ASP A 82 -23.09 22.09 1.18
N GLN A 83 -24.00 21.68 0.29
CA GLN A 83 -24.60 20.35 0.35
C GLN A 83 -23.60 19.26 -0.02
N LEU A 84 -22.69 19.53 -0.97
CA LEU A 84 -21.60 18.64 -1.31
C LEU A 84 -20.66 18.44 -0.10
N ASN A 85 -20.32 19.52 0.61
CA ASN A 85 -19.50 19.46 1.81
C ASN A 85 -20.16 18.66 2.93
N GLU A 86 -21.46 18.84 3.18
CA GLU A 86 -22.19 18.03 4.16
C GLU A 86 -22.22 16.55 3.77
N ALA A 87 -22.41 16.24 2.49
CA ALA A 87 -22.38 14.87 1.99
C ALA A 87 -20.99 14.23 2.13
N LEU A 88 -19.91 15.01 1.93
CA LEU A 88 -18.53 14.54 2.12
C LEU A 88 -18.19 14.25 3.58
N LYS A 89 -18.75 14.99 4.55
CA LYS A 89 -18.57 14.71 5.98
C LYS A 89 -19.08 13.32 6.39
N GLN A 90 -20.04 12.77 5.65
CA GLN A 90 -20.56 11.42 5.89
C GLN A 90 -19.68 10.32 5.30
N LYS A 91 -18.62 10.68 4.56
CA LYS A 91 -17.66 9.71 4.00
C LYS A 91 -16.53 9.48 4.97
N THR A 92 -16.19 8.21 5.16
CA THR A 92 -15.05 7.78 5.99
C THR A 92 -13.71 7.91 5.28
N TRP A 93 -13.71 8.44 4.05
CA TRP A 93 -12.53 8.59 3.22
C TRP A 93 -11.47 9.50 3.86
N ASP A 94 -10.23 9.31 3.45
CA ASP A 94 -9.16 10.24 3.77
C ASP A 94 -9.45 11.65 3.24
N ASP A 95 -8.96 12.67 3.94
CA ASP A 95 -9.20 14.07 3.58
C ASP A 95 -8.59 14.42 2.22
N SER A 96 -7.54 13.72 1.79
CA SER A 96 -7.01 13.85 0.43
C SER A 96 -8.00 13.41 -0.63
N VAL A 97 -8.66 12.27 -0.44
CA VAL A 97 -9.68 11.76 -1.35
C VAL A 97 -10.89 12.70 -1.40
N LYS A 98 -11.36 13.18 -0.24
CA LYS A 98 -12.46 14.17 -0.15
C LYS A 98 -12.11 15.45 -0.91
N SER A 99 -10.89 15.96 -0.76
CA SER A 99 -10.43 17.16 -1.44
C SER A 99 -10.49 17.03 -2.96
N LEU A 100 -10.18 15.85 -3.49
CA LEU A 100 -10.23 15.57 -4.93
C LEU A 100 -11.63 15.61 -5.55
N VAL A 101 -12.70 15.59 -4.76
CA VAL A 101 -14.08 15.74 -5.28
C VAL A 101 -14.31 17.10 -5.95
N THR A 102 -13.55 18.12 -5.56
CA THR A 102 -13.55 19.44 -6.22
C THR A 102 -12.73 19.47 -7.52
N PHE A 103 -12.02 18.38 -7.83
CA PHE A 103 -11.20 18.19 -9.04
C PHE A 103 -11.72 16.99 -9.86
N PRO A 104 -12.93 17.06 -10.45
CA PRO A 104 -13.58 15.92 -11.08
C PRO A 104 -12.79 15.31 -12.25
N GLN A 105 -11.99 16.11 -12.95
CA GLN A 105 -11.11 15.62 -14.02
C GLN A 105 -10.00 14.71 -13.48
N VAL A 106 -9.42 15.06 -12.32
CA VAL A 106 -8.39 14.25 -11.66
C VAL A 106 -8.98 12.95 -11.16
N LEU A 107 -10.12 13.00 -10.46
CA LEU A 107 -10.82 11.78 -10.02
C LEU A 107 -11.20 10.87 -11.19
N THR A 108 -11.68 11.46 -12.29
CA THR A 108 -11.99 10.68 -13.50
C THR A 108 -10.74 10.00 -14.04
N MET A 109 -9.62 10.72 -14.16
CA MET A 109 -8.36 10.16 -14.62
C MET A 109 -7.85 9.03 -13.71
N MET A 110 -7.88 9.23 -12.39
CA MET A 110 -7.48 8.20 -11.41
C MET A 110 -8.39 6.96 -11.48
N ASN A 111 -9.71 7.17 -11.59
CA ASN A 111 -10.68 6.09 -11.73
C ASN A 111 -10.55 5.32 -13.06
N ASP A 112 -10.23 6.01 -14.15
CA ASP A 112 -10.14 5.39 -15.47
C ASP A 112 -8.79 4.67 -15.68
N LYS A 113 -7.77 5.03 -14.88
CA LYS A 113 -6.42 4.44 -14.93
C LYS A 113 -6.08 3.71 -13.63
N LEU A 114 -6.88 2.70 -13.26
CA LEU A 114 -6.71 1.97 -11.99
C LEU A 114 -5.34 1.32 -11.81
N ASP A 115 -4.75 0.76 -12.86
CA ASP A 115 -3.41 0.18 -12.79
C ASP A 115 -2.35 1.25 -12.47
N TRP A 116 -2.51 2.45 -13.02
CA TRP A 116 -1.62 3.58 -12.74
C TRP A 116 -1.84 4.11 -11.32
N LEU A 117 -3.10 4.23 -10.89
CA LEU A 117 -3.48 4.63 -9.54
C LEU A 117 -2.86 3.71 -8.49
N GLN A 118 -2.97 2.40 -8.69
CA GLN A 118 -2.39 1.41 -7.80
C GLN A 118 -0.85 1.50 -7.77
N LYS A 119 -0.20 1.61 -8.94
CA LYS A 119 1.27 1.79 -9.00
C LYS A 119 1.72 3.06 -8.31
N LEU A 120 0.97 4.16 -8.46
CA LEU A 120 1.27 5.41 -7.79
C LEU A 120 1.19 5.28 -6.28
N GLY A 121 0.13 4.65 -5.76
CA GLY A 121 -0.01 4.36 -4.33
C GLY A 121 1.10 3.46 -3.80
N ASP A 122 1.42 2.39 -4.53
CA ASP A 122 2.54 1.49 -4.19
C ASP A 122 3.88 2.25 -4.13
N ALA A 123 4.13 3.15 -5.08
CA ALA A 123 5.34 3.98 -5.11
C ALA A 123 5.42 4.92 -3.90
N VAL A 124 4.32 5.61 -3.59
CA VAL A 124 4.22 6.50 -2.41
C VAL A 124 4.51 5.74 -1.12
N LEU A 125 3.88 4.57 -0.93
CA LEU A 125 4.09 3.74 0.27
C LEU A 125 5.52 3.18 0.36
N SER A 126 6.13 2.84 -0.77
CA SER A 126 7.50 2.30 -0.80
C SER A 126 8.56 3.33 -0.40
N GLN A 127 8.30 4.63 -0.62
CA GLN A 127 9.26 5.71 -0.38
C GLN A 127 9.13 6.31 1.03
N GLN A 128 8.07 5.97 1.77
CA GLN A 128 7.88 6.36 3.17
C GLN A 128 8.64 5.48 4.17
N GLN A 129 9.21 4.36 3.71
CA GLN A 129 10.02 3.44 4.50
C GLN A 129 11.50 3.85 4.50
#